data_AF-A0A7V5Q0X9-F1
#
_entry.id   AF-A0A7V5Q0X9-F1
#
_cell.length_a   1.000
_cell.length_b   1.000
_cell.length_c   1.000
_cell.angle_alpha   90.00
_cell.angle_beta   90.00
_cell.angle_gamma   90.00
#
_symmetry.space_group_name_H-M   'P 1'
#
loop_
_entity.id
_entity.type
_entity.pdbx_description
1 polymer ?
#
loop_
_entity_poly.entity_id
_entity_poly.type
_entity_poly.pdbx_seq_one_letter_code
_entity_poly.pdbx_strand_id
1 'polypeptide(L)'
;MTRSTRPKLGGVIHAYQKYDPRHFPSPTQPPPDLVSGAFEHLLMYGDLRELTEEELARAVRIDPSQLAGLGPSLEALMALLRERKRKILETYETATVQREARSRYDEAARPLDPPRRLRERFRRAVHQEQLYELERLWYATGDDRHPFARGLLRVIRHLGDLYQVDELAAKYEFTGRRSMTVEQALEIKEELE
;
A
#
# COMPACT_ATOMS: atom_id res chain seq x y z
N MET A 1 51.38 -4.27 -5.03
CA MET A 1 49.99 -4.76 -5.11
C MET A 1 49.10 -3.88 -4.23
N THR A 2 48.48 -2.85 -4.81
CA THR A 2 47.62 -1.90 -4.10
C THR A 2 46.18 -2.41 -4.09
N ARG A 3 45.68 -2.82 -2.91
CA ARG A 3 44.28 -3.22 -2.74
C ARG A 3 43.40 -1.98 -2.69
N SER A 4 42.57 -1.80 -3.73
CA SER A 4 41.50 -0.81 -3.78
C SER A 4 40.41 -1.18 -2.75
N THR A 5 40.29 -0.40 -1.68
CA THR A 5 39.15 -0.44 -0.75
C THR A 5 37.98 0.31 -1.38
N ARG A 6 37.05 -0.43 -2.00
CA ARG A 6 35.76 0.12 -2.44
C ARG A 6 34.95 0.58 -1.22
N PRO A 7 34.39 1.81 -1.21
CA PRO A 7 33.47 2.23 -0.16
C PRO A 7 32.20 1.37 -0.23
N LYS A 8 31.79 0.80 0.90
CA LYS A 8 30.50 0.12 1.02
C LYS A 8 29.42 1.19 1.00
N LEU A 9 28.69 1.27 -0.11
CA LEU A 9 27.50 2.11 -0.25
C LEU A 9 26.46 1.60 0.76
N GLY A 10 26.21 2.37 1.82
CA GLY A 10 25.13 2.12 2.77
C GLY A 10 23.79 2.38 2.09
N GLY A 11 22.84 1.46 2.27
CA GLY A 11 21.49 1.61 1.71
C GLY A 11 20.77 2.79 2.36
N VAL A 12 20.14 3.64 1.55
CA VAL A 12 19.20 4.64 2.05
C VAL A 12 17.88 3.92 2.31
N ILE A 13 17.41 3.94 3.55
CA ILE A 13 16.11 3.37 3.91
C ILE A 13 15.17 4.55 4.12
N HIS A 14 14.20 4.67 3.23
CA HIS A 14 13.04 5.52 3.41
C HIS A 14 11.84 4.62 3.69
N ALA A 15 11.29 4.68 4.90
CA ALA A 15 9.95 4.19 5.14
C ALA A 15 8.97 5.25 4.61
N TYR A 16 8.55 5.12 3.35
CA TYR A 16 7.56 6.00 2.74
C TYR A 16 6.24 5.87 3.50
N GLN A 17 5.82 6.93 4.19
CA GLN A 17 4.53 6.96 4.91
C GLN A 17 3.32 7.17 4.00
N LYS A 18 3.49 7.50 2.72
CA LYS A 18 2.35 7.91 1.88
C LYS A 18 2.44 7.60 0.39
N TYR A 19 3.59 7.12 -0.12
CA TYR A 19 3.73 6.77 -1.53
C TYR A 19 4.89 5.78 -1.74
N ASP A 20 4.57 4.50 -1.91
CA ASP A 20 5.54 3.50 -2.38
C ASP A 20 5.38 3.33 -3.91
N PRO A 21 6.33 3.79 -4.74
CA PRO A 21 6.27 3.62 -6.19
C PRO A 21 6.34 2.14 -6.64
N ARG A 22 6.43 1.17 -5.71
CA ARG A 22 6.37 -0.28 -5.98
C ARG A 22 4.97 -0.87 -5.96
N HIS A 23 3.95 -0.18 -5.45
CA HIS A 23 2.57 -0.65 -5.53
C HIS A 23 1.95 -0.27 -6.89
N PHE A 24 2.63 -0.62 -7.98
CA PHE A 24 1.91 -0.87 -9.22
C PHE A 24 1.11 -2.16 -9.02
N PRO A 25 -0.16 -2.25 -9.47
CA PRO A 25 -0.85 -3.53 -9.52
C PRO A 25 0.04 -4.52 -10.26
N SER A 26 0.17 -5.74 -9.74
CA SER A 26 1.00 -6.78 -10.37
C SER A 26 0.58 -6.90 -11.84
N PRO A 27 1.52 -7.02 -12.81
CA PRO A 27 1.18 -7.32 -14.21
C PRO A 27 0.35 -8.60 -14.39
N THR A 28 0.26 -9.43 -13.34
CA THR A 28 -0.50 -10.68 -13.26
C THR A 28 -1.78 -10.58 -12.43
N GLN A 29 -2.13 -9.43 -11.83
CA GLN A 29 -3.50 -9.26 -11.36
C GLN A 29 -4.39 -9.33 -12.60
N PRO A 30 -5.40 -10.21 -12.65
CA PRO A 30 -6.35 -10.16 -13.74
C PRO A 30 -6.96 -8.76 -13.70
N PRO A 31 -6.79 -7.96 -14.78
CA PRO A 31 -7.47 -6.68 -14.84
C PRO A 31 -8.97 -6.90 -14.62
N PRO A 32 -9.69 -5.95 -13.99
CA PRO A 32 -11.14 -6.02 -14.01
C PRO A 32 -11.57 -6.24 -15.45
N ASP A 33 -12.45 -7.22 -15.68
CA ASP A 33 -12.78 -7.68 -17.02
C ASP A 33 -13.65 -6.65 -17.75
N LEU A 34 -12.98 -5.62 -18.26
CA LEU A 34 -13.56 -4.56 -19.08
C LEU A 34 -13.78 -5.02 -20.53
N VAL A 35 -13.16 -6.15 -20.89
CA VAL A 35 -13.16 -6.67 -22.27
C VAL A 35 -14.38 -7.56 -22.50
N SER A 36 -14.77 -8.40 -21.55
CA SER A 36 -15.92 -9.30 -21.73
C SER A 36 -17.24 -8.55 -21.95
N GLY A 37 -17.46 -7.43 -21.25
CA GLY A 37 -18.65 -6.59 -21.49
C GLY A 37 -18.66 -5.94 -22.88
N ALA A 38 -17.51 -5.50 -23.37
CA ALA A 38 -17.35 -4.96 -24.72
C ALA A 38 -17.46 -6.04 -25.82
N PHE A 39 -17.00 -7.26 -25.53
CA PHE A 39 -17.01 -8.40 -26.43
C PHE A 39 -18.42 -9.00 -26.59
N GLU A 40 -19.20 -9.11 -25.50
CA GLU A 40 -20.61 -9.51 -25.60
C GLU A 40 -21.44 -8.51 -26.42
N HIS A 41 -21.15 -7.21 -26.30
CA HIS A 41 -21.81 -6.17 -27.11
C HIS A 41 -21.43 -6.25 -28.60
N LEU A 42 -20.17 -6.60 -28.91
CA LEU A 42 -19.71 -6.87 -30.28
C LEU A 42 -20.35 -8.13 -30.87
N LEU A 43 -20.55 -9.18 -30.07
CA LEU A 43 -21.26 -10.39 -30.51
C LEU A 43 -22.77 -10.17 -30.67
N MET A 44 -23.36 -9.30 -29.84
CA MET A 44 -24.80 -9.01 -29.84
C MET A 44 -25.20 -7.97 -30.92
N TYR A 45 -24.29 -7.08 -31.33
CA TYR A 45 -24.58 -5.99 -32.26
C TYR A 45 -23.60 -5.82 -33.44
N GLY A 46 -22.52 -6.61 -33.53
CA GLY A 46 -21.50 -6.50 -34.59
C GLY A 46 -21.73 -7.42 -35.78
N ASP A 47 -21.83 -6.84 -36.98
CA ASP A 47 -21.88 -7.56 -38.27
C ASP A 47 -20.44 -7.85 -38.75
N LEU A 48 -20.12 -9.12 -39.06
CA LEU A 48 -18.79 -9.60 -39.48
C LEU A 48 -18.50 -9.33 -40.96
N ARG A 49 -18.70 -8.09 -41.42
CA ARG A 49 -18.36 -7.69 -42.78
C ARG A 49 -17.02 -6.96 -42.81
N GLU A 50 -16.15 -7.33 -43.75
CA GLU A 50 -14.91 -6.60 -44.00
C GLU A 50 -15.26 -5.18 -44.43
N LEU A 51 -14.70 -4.20 -43.71
CA LEU A 51 -14.85 -2.79 -44.04
C LEU A 51 -14.00 -2.45 -45.27
N THR A 52 -14.56 -1.70 -46.21
CA THR A 52 -13.82 -1.19 -47.37
C THR A 52 -12.76 -0.16 -46.92
N GLU A 53 -11.71 0.08 -47.72
CA GLU A 53 -10.66 1.07 -47.39
C GLU A 53 -11.23 2.47 -47.07
N GLU A 54 -12.35 2.84 -47.70
CA GLU A 54 -13.05 4.11 -47.52
C GLU A 54 -13.89 4.17 -46.23
N GLU A 55 -14.36 3.02 -45.75
CA GLU A 55 -15.04 2.88 -44.45
C GLU A 55 -14.01 2.79 -43.31
N LEU A 56 -12.88 2.13 -43.55
CA LEU A 56 -11.74 2.07 -42.64
C LEU A 56 -11.15 3.48 -42.40
N ALA A 57 -11.03 4.29 -43.45
CA ALA A 57 -10.58 5.68 -43.35
C ALA A 57 -11.51 6.57 -42.51
N ARG A 58 -12.82 6.25 -42.45
CA ARG A 58 -13.79 6.93 -41.56
C ARG A 58 -13.71 6.41 -40.12
N ALA A 59 -13.42 5.13 -39.92
CA ALA A 59 -13.31 4.49 -38.61
C ALA A 59 -12.08 4.96 -37.78
N VAL A 60 -11.06 5.54 -38.42
CA VAL A 60 -9.85 6.08 -37.74
C VAL A 60 -10.16 7.35 -36.92
N ARG A 61 -11.33 7.98 -37.09
CA ARG A 61 -11.83 9.02 -36.18
C ARG A 61 -12.84 8.41 -35.21
N ILE A 62 -12.34 7.68 -34.21
CA ILE A 62 -13.15 7.34 -33.03
C ILE A 62 -13.36 8.64 -32.25
N ASP A 63 -14.59 9.16 -32.27
CA ASP A 63 -14.99 10.23 -31.36
C ASP A 63 -15.10 9.64 -29.95
N PRO A 64 -14.45 10.20 -28.92
CA PRO A 64 -14.55 9.71 -27.54
C PRO A 64 -16.00 9.57 -27.04
N SER A 65 -16.95 10.33 -27.59
CA SER A 65 -18.38 10.19 -27.30
C SER A 65 -19.00 8.88 -27.82
N GLN A 66 -18.39 8.20 -28.78
CA GLN A 66 -18.82 6.87 -29.26
C GLN A 66 -18.32 5.73 -28.34
N LEU A 67 -17.33 6.00 -27.48
CA LEU A 67 -16.93 5.13 -26.37
C LEU A 67 -17.77 5.40 -25.10
N ALA A 68 -18.56 6.48 -25.08
CA ALA A 68 -19.48 6.84 -24.00
C ALA A 68 -20.70 5.90 -24.01
N GLY A 69 -20.47 4.65 -23.63
CA GLY A 69 -21.47 3.58 -23.65
C GLY A 69 -20.86 2.17 -23.52
N LEU A 70 -19.54 2.03 -23.64
CA LEU A 70 -18.83 0.75 -23.58
C LEU A 70 -18.31 0.41 -22.16
N GLY A 71 -19.02 0.87 -21.13
CA GLY A 71 -18.69 0.61 -19.73
C GLY A 71 -19.74 1.22 -18.78
N PRO A 72 -19.73 0.83 -17.49
CA PRO A 72 -20.59 1.48 -16.50
C PRO A 72 -20.33 3.00 -16.53
N SER A 73 -21.40 3.80 -16.46
CA SER A 73 -21.25 5.25 -16.39
C SER A 73 -20.36 5.64 -15.21
N LEU A 74 -19.67 6.78 -15.29
CA LEU A 74 -18.87 7.30 -14.18
C LEU A 74 -19.70 7.38 -12.88
N GLU A 75 -20.99 7.72 -13.00
CA GLU A 75 -21.93 7.73 -11.88
C GLU A 75 -22.16 6.33 -11.29
N ALA A 76 -22.31 5.30 -12.14
CA ALA A 76 -22.45 3.92 -11.69
C ALA A 76 -21.16 3.41 -11.01
N LEU A 77 -19.98 3.75 -11.53
CA LEU A 77 -18.70 3.43 -10.91
C LEU A 77 -18.56 4.11 -9.54
N MET A 78 -18.88 5.40 -9.45
CA MET A 78 -18.89 6.13 -8.18
C MET A 78 -19.88 5.53 -7.18
N ALA A 79 -21.06 5.09 -7.62
CA ALA A 79 -22.04 4.44 -6.77
C ALA A 79 -21.52 3.09 -6.24
N LEU A 80 -20.91 2.27 -7.10
CA LEU A 80 -20.31 1.00 -6.71
C LEU A 80 -19.18 1.18 -5.69
N LEU A 81 -18.28 2.15 -5.91
CA LEU A 81 -17.18 2.45 -4.99
C LEU A 81 -17.68 2.97 -3.64
N ARG A 82 -18.71 3.82 -3.62
CA ARG A 82 -19.33 4.29 -2.38
C ARG A 82 -19.99 3.15 -1.61
N GLU A 83 -20.71 2.27 -2.31
CA GLU A 83 -21.34 1.11 -1.71
C GLU A 83 -20.31 0.13 -1.17
N ARG A 84 -19.20 -0.07 -1.90
CA ARG A 84 -18.08 -0.89 -1.44
C ARG A 84 -17.43 -0.32 -0.18
N LYS A 85 -17.13 0.99 -0.18
CA LYS A 85 -16.63 1.71 1.01
C LYS A 85 -17.58 1.53 2.19
N ARG A 86 -18.89 1.75 1.99
CA ARG A 86 -19.91 1.57 3.03
C ARG A 86 -19.88 0.16 3.63
N LYS A 87 -19.87 -0.87 2.78
CA LYS A 87 -19.78 -2.27 3.23
C LYS A 87 -18.53 -2.55 4.06
N ILE A 88 -17.38 -2.01 3.68
CA ILE A 88 -16.14 -2.17 4.46
C ILE A 88 -16.30 -1.57 5.86
N LEU A 89 -16.75 -0.31 5.94
CA LEU A 89 -16.90 0.41 7.21
C LEU A 89 -17.96 -0.23 8.12
N GLU A 90 -19.03 -0.79 7.56
CA GLU A 90 -20.09 -1.51 8.30
C GLU A 90 -19.70 -2.94 8.69
N THR A 91 -18.70 -3.54 8.03
CA THR A 91 -18.28 -4.92 8.31
C THR A 91 -17.29 -4.97 9.47
N TYR A 92 -16.29 -4.10 9.43
CA TYR A 92 -15.11 -4.22 10.28
C TYR A 92 -15.10 -3.25 11.47
N GLU A 93 -14.27 -3.57 12.45
CA GLU A 93 -13.89 -2.71 13.57
C GLU A 93 -12.37 -2.50 13.61
N THR A 94 -11.90 -1.38 14.16
CA THR A 94 -10.48 -1.01 14.18
C THR A 94 -9.81 -1.17 15.56
N ALA A 95 -10.57 -1.29 16.64
CA ALA A 95 -10.03 -1.28 18.00
C ALA A 95 -9.13 -2.49 18.27
N THR A 96 -9.47 -3.67 17.74
CA THR A 96 -8.63 -4.87 17.91
C THR A 96 -7.33 -4.77 17.13
N VAL A 97 -7.37 -4.32 15.88
CA VAL A 97 -6.17 -4.22 15.06
C VAL A 97 -5.21 -3.12 15.56
N GLN A 98 -5.73 -2.01 16.11
CA GLN A 98 -4.90 -1.00 16.78
C GLN A 98 -4.13 -1.61 17.97
N ARG A 99 -4.81 -2.40 18.82
CA ARG A 99 -4.16 -3.10 19.93
C ARG A 99 -3.13 -4.12 19.45
N GLU A 100 -3.43 -4.84 18.37
CA GLU A 100 -2.52 -5.81 17.78
C GLU A 100 -1.26 -5.14 17.22
N ALA A 101 -1.42 -4.07 16.42
CA ALA A 101 -0.30 -3.30 15.86
C ALA A 101 0.60 -2.75 16.96
N ARG A 102 -0.01 -2.22 18.03
CA ARG A 102 0.72 -1.77 19.22
C ARG A 102 1.51 -2.90 19.88
N SER A 103 0.89 -4.06 20.07
CA SER A 103 1.57 -5.22 20.67
C SER A 103 2.76 -5.67 19.82
N ARG A 104 2.60 -5.74 18.48
CA ARG A 104 3.67 -6.10 17.54
C ARG A 104 4.85 -5.12 17.62
N TYR A 105 4.57 -3.82 17.75
CA TYR A 105 5.59 -2.79 17.95
C TYR A 105 6.36 -3.00 19.27
N ASP A 106 5.64 -3.11 20.38
CA ASP A 106 6.25 -3.26 21.70
C ASP A 106 7.06 -4.58 21.82
N GLU A 107 6.53 -5.68 21.30
CA GLU A 107 7.19 -7.00 21.26
C GLU A 107 8.45 -6.99 20.40
N ALA A 108 8.49 -6.19 19.33
CA ALA A 108 9.68 -6.06 18.52
C ALA A 108 10.77 -5.22 19.20
N ALA A 109 10.38 -4.22 19.99
CA ALA A 109 11.33 -3.34 20.69
C ALA A 109 11.91 -3.98 21.96
N ARG A 110 11.11 -4.75 22.71
CA ARG A 110 11.47 -5.38 23.99
C ARG A 110 12.77 -6.20 24.00
N PRO A 111 13.02 -7.13 23.05
CA PRO A 111 14.18 -8.01 23.10
C PRO A 111 15.46 -7.36 22.56
N LEU A 112 15.41 -6.11 22.08
CA LEU A 112 16.58 -5.48 21.47
C LEU A 112 17.61 -5.07 22.52
N ASP A 113 18.85 -5.51 22.29
CA ASP A 113 20.02 -5.09 23.07
C ASP A 113 20.82 -4.02 22.29
N PRO A 114 20.56 -2.72 22.51
CA PRO A 114 21.34 -1.63 21.93
C PRO A 114 22.78 -1.55 22.49
N PRO A 115 23.77 -1.24 21.63
CA PRO A 115 25.13 -0.92 22.07
C PRO A 115 25.16 0.16 23.16
N ARG A 116 26.16 0.12 24.06
CA ARG A 116 26.20 1.02 25.24
C ARG A 116 26.02 2.50 24.90
N ARG A 117 26.57 2.94 23.77
CA ARG A 117 26.52 4.33 23.29
C ARG A 117 25.14 4.76 22.76
N LEU A 118 24.31 3.82 22.33
CA LEU A 118 23.01 4.08 21.70
C LEU A 118 21.82 3.82 22.63
N ARG A 119 22.05 3.24 23.81
CA ARG A 119 21.01 2.83 24.77
C ARG A 119 19.96 3.91 25.09
N GLU A 120 20.42 5.07 25.55
CA GLU A 120 19.50 6.15 25.96
C GLU A 120 18.75 6.73 24.77
N ARG A 121 19.43 6.90 23.63
CA ARG A 121 18.76 7.33 22.38
C ARG A 121 17.71 6.34 21.92
N PHE A 122 18.00 5.03 21.99
CA PHE A 122 17.05 3.98 21.62
C PHE A 122 15.82 4.01 22.52
N ARG A 123 16.00 4.01 23.85
CA ARG A 123 14.90 4.06 24.82
C ARG A 123 14.00 5.26 24.59
N ARG A 124 14.60 6.44 24.40
CA ARG A 124 13.88 7.67 24.11
C ARG A 124 13.11 7.58 22.78
N ALA A 125 13.75 7.10 21.71
CA ALA A 125 13.12 6.97 20.40
C ALA A 125 11.95 5.98 20.40
N VAL A 126 12.06 4.87 21.14
CA VAL A 126 10.96 3.91 21.32
C VAL A 126 9.83 4.52 22.15
N HIS A 127 10.13 5.19 23.25
CA HIS A 127 9.10 5.82 24.09
C HIS A 127 8.37 6.97 23.37
N GLN A 128 9.10 7.74 22.56
CA GLN A 128 8.50 8.87 21.82
C GLN A 128 7.85 8.43 20.51
N GLU A 129 8.01 7.15 20.13
CA GLU A 129 7.45 6.56 18.92
C GLU A 129 7.83 7.33 17.65
N GLN A 130 8.99 8.00 17.63
CA GLN A 130 9.37 8.84 16.50
C GLN A 130 10.12 8.02 15.45
N LEU A 131 9.47 7.78 14.31
CA LEU A 131 10.04 7.01 13.19
C LEU A 131 11.40 7.57 12.74
N TYR A 132 11.46 8.89 12.56
CA TYR A 132 12.67 9.59 12.15
C TYR A 132 13.85 9.39 13.13
N GLU A 133 13.60 9.40 14.43
CA GLU A 133 14.66 9.18 15.43
C GLU A 133 15.17 7.74 15.42
N LEU A 134 14.29 6.76 15.18
CA LEU A 134 14.68 5.36 15.02
C LEU A 134 15.50 5.14 13.73
N GLU A 135 15.14 5.78 12.62
CA GLU A 135 15.94 5.76 11.39
C GLU A 135 17.32 6.36 11.60
N ARG A 136 17.42 7.54 12.26
CA ARG A 136 18.72 8.13 12.62
C ARG A 136 19.55 7.23 13.53
N LEU A 137 18.91 6.46 14.40
CA LEU A 137 19.58 5.50 15.26
C LEU A 137 20.12 4.31 14.47
N TRP A 138 19.39 3.88 13.44
CA TRP A 138 19.83 2.84 12.51
C TRP A 138 21.09 3.28 11.76
N TYR A 139 21.07 4.47 11.16
CA TYR A 139 22.25 5.06 10.52
C TYR A 139 23.45 5.20 11.47
N ALA A 140 23.20 5.57 12.74
CA ALA A 140 24.24 5.69 13.75
C ALA A 140 24.86 4.34 14.17
N THR A 141 24.23 3.21 13.81
CA THR A 141 24.78 1.87 14.10
C THR A 141 25.94 1.53 13.16
N GLY A 142 25.92 2.03 11.91
CA GLY A 142 27.03 1.92 10.95
C GLY A 142 27.38 0.52 10.44
N ASP A 143 26.79 -0.54 11.02
CA ASP A 143 26.93 -1.94 10.61
C ASP A 143 25.56 -2.64 10.53
N ASP A 144 25.06 -2.75 9.30
CA ASP A 144 23.75 -3.37 8.98
C ASP A 144 23.72 -4.88 9.28
N ARG A 145 24.87 -5.51 9.56
CA ARG A 145 24.95 -6.93 9.94
C ARG A 145 24.76 -7.15 11.43
N HIS A 146 24.88 -6.10 12.24
CA HIS A 146 24.75 -6.20 13.69
C HIS A 146 23.31 -6.63 14.07
N PRO A 147 23.11 -7.57 15.02
CA PRO A 147 21.78 -8.03 15.44
C PRO A 147 20.84 -6.88 15.84
N PHE A 148 21.38 -5.88 16.53
CA PHE A 148 20.65 -4.64 16.86
C PHE A 148 20.14 -3.89 15.63
N ALA A 149 20.97 -3.67 14.61
CA ALA A 149 20.55 -2.95 13.39
C ALA A 149 19.41 -3.67 12.67
N ARG A 150 19.50 -5.00 12.57
CA ARG A 150 18.44 -5.82 11.97
C ARG A 150 17.15 -5.78 12.78
N GLY A 151 17.26 -5.86 14.10
CA GLY A 151 16.12 -5.76 15.00
C GLY A 151 15.44 -4.39 14.96
N LEU A 152 16.24 -3.32 14.85
CA LEU A 152 15.74 -1.95 14.74
C LEU A 152 14.93 -1.72 13.46
N LEU A 153 15.29 -2.36 12.33
CA LEU A 153 14.48 -2.32 11.12
C LEU A 153 13.09 -2.93 11.32
N ARG A 154 13.00 -3.99 12.13
CA ARG A 154 11.72 -4.61 12.48
C ARG A 154 10.87 -3.65 13.34
N VAL A 155 11.49 -2.93 14.27
CA VAL A 155 10.81 -1.92 15.09
C VAL A 155 10.31 -0.75 14.23
N ILE A 156 11.15 -0.24 13.33
CA ILE A 156 10.79 0.83 12.38
C ILE A 156 9.60 0.41 11.53
N ARG A 157 9.61 -0.82 11.00
CA ARG A 157 8.49 -1.35 10.21
C ARG A 157 7.19 -1.38 11.00
N HIS A 158 7.19 -2.02 12.18
CA HIS A 158 5.97 -2.15 12.98
C HIS A 158 5.44 -0.81 13.50
N LEU A 159 6.31 0.17 13.74
CA LEU A 159 5.88 1.53 14.03
C LEU A 159 5.20 2.19 12.83
N GLY A 160 5.74 1.96 11.62
CA GLY A 160 5.09 2.38 10.38
C GLY A 160 3.70 1.77 10.24
N ASP A 161 3.57 0.46 10.46
CA ASP A 161 2.29 -0.24 10.40
C ASP A 161 1.31 0.32 11.45
N LEU A 162 1.77 0.54 12.69
CA LEU A 162 0.96 1.16 13.76
C LEU A 162 0.42 2.52 13.32
N TYR A 163 1.25 3.38 12.72
CA TYR A 163 0.79 4.67 12.23
C TYR A 163 -0.22 4.58 11.09
N GLN A 164 -0.05 3.66 10.15
CA GLN A 164 -1.01 3.46 9.07
C GLN A 164 -2.37 2.97 9.61
N VAL A 165 -2.35 2.07 10.59
CA VAL A 165 -3.56 1.56 11.25
C VAL A 165 -4.25 2.65 12.07
N ASP A 166 -3.50 3.46 12.81
CA ASP A 166 -4.05 4.60 13.56
C ASP A 166 -4.60 5.68 12.63
N GLU A 167 -3.94 5.95 11.50
CA GLU A 167 -4.46 6.86 10.47
C GLU A 167 -5.78 6.33 9.89
N LEU A 168 -5.86 5.04 9.57
CA LEU A 168 -7.08 4.40 9.07
C LEU A 168 -8.25 4.59 10.06
N ALA A 169 -8.01 4.30 11.35
CA ALA A 169 -9.00 4.43 12.40
C ALA A 169 -9.42 5.89 12.67
N ALA A 170 -8.51 6.85 12.48
CA ALA A 170 -8.79 8.27 12.65
C ALA A 170 -9.51 8.89 11.45
N LYS A 171 -9.22 8.42 10.23
CA LYS A 171 -9.72 8.98 8.97
C LYS A 171 -11.12 8.47 8.59
N TYR A 172 -11.48 7.26 9.01
CA TYR A 172 -12.76 6.65 8.67
C TYR A 172 -13.49 6.14 9.91
N GLU A 173 -14.81 6.31 9.91
CA GLU A 173 -15.67 5.79 10.97
C GLU A 173 -16.09 4.34 10.65
N PHE A 174 -15.55 3.39 11.41
CA PHE A 174 -15.91 1.98 11.34
C PHE A 174 -17.02 1.66 12.35
N THR A 175 -18.10 1.05 11.89
CA THR A 175 -19.30 0.73 12.69
C THR A 175 -19.56 -0.77 12.81
N GLY A 176 -18.74 -1.58 12.14
CA GLY A 176 -18.83 -3.03 12.15
C GLY A 176 -18.33 -3.68 13.45
N ARG A 177 -18.21 -5.01 13.40
CA ARG A 177 -17.81 -5.83 14.55
C ARG A 177 -16.76 -6.89 14.21
N ARG A 178 -16.46 -7.06 12.93
CA ARG A 178 -15.48 -8.05 12.47
C ARG A 178 -14.07 -7.51 12.70
N SER A 179 -13.28 -8.24 13.46
CA SER A 179 -11.86 -7.94 13.61
C SER A 179 -11.10 -8.20 12.30
N MET A 180 -10.02 -7.46 12.11
CA MET A 180 -9.08 -7.61 10.99
C MET A 180 -7.65 -7.77 11.52
N THR A 181 -6.77 -8.39 10.74
CA THR A 181 -5.33 -8.39 11.03
C THR A 181 -4.68 -7.08 10.59
N VAL A 182 -3.45 -6.81 11.02
CA VAL A 182 -2.69 -5.63 10.57
C VAL A 182 -2.55 -5.61 9.05
N GLU A 183 -2.25 -6.75 8.43
CA GLU A 183 -2.12 -6.87 6.97
C GLU A 183 -3.44 -6.49 6.27
N GLN A 184 -4.56 -7.00 6.76
CA GLN A 184 -5.88 -6.67 6.22
C GLN A 184 -6.23 -5.19 6.41
N ALA A 185 -5.82 -4.57 7.51
CA ALA A 185 -6.04 -3.15 7.73
C ALA A 185 -5.29 -2.29 6.72
N LEU A 186 -4.05 -2.66 6.38
CA LEU A 186 -3.27 -1.96 5.36
C LEU A 186 -3.91 -2.10 3.97
N GLU A 187 -4.36 -3.30 3.60
CA GLU A 187 -5.10 -3.54 2.34
C GLU A 187 -6.41 -2.74 2.29
N ILE A 188 -7.16 -2.70 3.39
CA ILE A 188 -8.39 -1.91 3.49
C ILE A 188 -8.09 -0.42 3.37
N LYS A 189 -7.01 0.07 4.00
CA LYS A 189 -6.59 1.46 3.87
C LYS A 189 -6.31 1.80 2.41
N GLU A 190 -5.55 0.97 1.70
CA GLU A 190 -5.28 1.15 0.27
C GLU A 190 -6.57 1.16 -0.57
N GLU A 191 -7.56 0.32 -0.25
CA GLU A 191 -8.85 0.30 -0.96
C GLU A 191 -9.69 1.57 -0.69
N LEU A 192 -9.50 2.23 0.46
CA LEU A 192 -10.28 3.39 0.89
C LEU A 192 -9.69 4.76 0.48
N GLU A 193 -8.46 4.79 -0.03
CA GLU A 193 -7.73 5.99 -0.48
C GLU A 193 -7.92 6.29 -1.97
#